data_AF-A0A0K2TFY1-F1
#
_entry.id   AF-A0A0K2TFY1-F1
#
_cell.length_a   1.000
_cell.length_b   1.000
_cell.length_c   1.000
_cell.angle_alpha   90.00
_cell.angle_beta   90.00
_cell.angle_gamma   90.00
#
_symmetry.space_group_name_H-M   'P 1'
#
loop_
_entity.id
_entity.type
_entity.pdbx_description
1 polymer ?
#
loop_
_entity_poly.entity_id
_entity_poly.type
_entity_poly.pdbx_seq_one_letter_code
_entity_poly.pdbx_strand_id
1 'polypeptide(L)'
;MSSPTQADKLETLSPVDIEAQGVFKYVLIEAYANDGDPNNIQTEVSKLLVRGYSRAEYHADIYEECEEKEIRGQGLDAQCLGGGRIIHTPKDKYLKVYGYSVAYGKADHSKAVELLQ
;
A
#
# COMPACT_ATOMS: atom_id res chain seq x y z
N MET A 1 -26.69 -5.50 15.91
CA MET A 1 -25.26 -5.15 15.78
C MET A 1 -25.18 -4.16 14.64
N SER A 2 -24.62 -2.97 14.87
CA SER A 2 -24.45 -1.96 13.81
C SER A 2 -23.41 -2.45 12.81
N SER A 3 -23.56 -2.13 11.52
CA SER A 3 -22.56 -2.43 10.49
C SER A 3 -21.24 -1.70 10.79
N PRO A 4 -20.06 -2.31 10.50
CA PRO A 4 -18.77 -1.67 10.75
C PRO A 4 -18.60 -0.38 9.94
N THR A 5 -18.04 0.64 10.58
CA THR A 5 -17.75 1.94 9.94
C THR A 5 -16.59 1.80 8.94
N GLN A 6 -16.38 2.79 8.06
CA GLN A 6 -15.23 2.78 7.14
C GLN A 6 -13.89 2.87 7.88
N ALA A 7 -13.84 3.57 9.03
CA ALA A 7 -12.67 3.58 9.89
C ALA A 7 -12.36 2.18 10.44
N ASP A 8 -13.38 1.44 10.90
CA ASP A 8 -13.20 0.06 11.36
C ASP A 8 -12.64 -0.84 10.25
N LYS A 9 -13.07 -0.61 9.00
CA LYS A 9 -12.59 -1.36 7.83
C LYS A 9 -11.14 -1.04 7.48
N LEU A 10 -10.72 0.22 7.57
CA LEU A 10 -9.31 0.61 7.37
C LEU A 10 -8.39 -0.09 8.38
N GLU A 11 -8.84 -0.26 9.62
CA GLU A 11 -8.07 -0.97 10.65
C GLU A 11 -7.81 -2.45 10.30
N THR A 12 -8.71 -3.08 9.54
CA THR A 12 -8.52 -4.48 9.10
C THR A 12 -7.41 -4.67 8.08
N LEU A 13 -6.99 -3.60 7.38
CA LEU A 13 -5.94 -3.67 6.36
C LEU A 13 -4.57 -3.81 7.03
N SER A 14 -3.79 -4.83 6.64
CA SER A 14 -2.41 -4.93 7.10
C SER A 14 -1.58 -3.78 6.50
N PRO A 15 -0.85 -2.99 7.32
CA PRO A 15 -0.01 -1.91 6.80
C PRO A 15 1.12 -2.43 5.90
N VAL A 16 1.54 -3.68 6.08
CA VAL A 16 2.59 -4.31 5.28
C VAL A 16 2.14 -5.68 4.83
N ASP A 17 2.29 -5.95 3.54
CA ASP A 17 2.28 -7.29 2.97
C ASP A 17 3.30 -7.34 1.83
N ILE A 18 4.45 -7.94 2.10
CA ILE A 18 5.58 -8.02 1.18
C ILE A 18 6.17 -9.42 1.16
N GLU A 19 6.89 -9.74 0.09
CA GLU A 19 7.65 -10.98 0.00
C GLU A 19 8.66 -11.14 1.17
N ALA A 20 8.75 -12.36 1.69
CA ALA A 20 9.60 -12.70 2.82
C ALA A 20 11.10 -12.48 2.57
N GLN A 21 11.55 -12.51 1.31
CA GLN A 21 12.95 -12.30 0.93
C GLN A 21 13.10 -12.05 -0.57
N GLY A 22 14.25 -11.51 -0.99
CA GLY A 22 14.62 -11.35 -2.39
C GLY A 22 14.62 -9.90 -2.85
N VAL A 23 14.50 -9.68 -4.16
CA VAL A 23 14.46 -8.36 -4.78
C VAL A 23 13.20 -8.25 -5.63
N PHE A 24 12.33 -7.30 -5.29
CA PHE A 24 11.00 -7.21 -5.89
C PHE A 24 10.53 -5.76 -5.99
N LYS A 25 9.52 -5.53 -6.84
CA LYS A 25 8.84 -4.24 -6.96
C LYS A 25 7.91 -4.04 -5.76
N TYR A 26 7.72 -2.78 -5.38
CA TYR A 26 6.75 -2.42 -4.35
C TYR A 26 6.03 -1.11 -4.73
N VAL A 27 4.82 -0.95 -4.20
CA VAL A 27 4.05 0.30 -4.25
C VAL A 27 3.72 0.78 -2.84
N LEU A 28 3.66 2.10 -2.67
CA LEU A 28 3.11 2.74 -1.49
C LEU A 28 1.68 3.17 -1.84
N ILE A 29 0.71 2.75 -1.05
CA ILE A 29 -0.71 2.97 -1.29
C ILE A 29 -1.27 3.73 -0.10
N GLU A 30 -2.16 4.69 -0.36
CA GLU A 30 -3.02 5.28 0.66
C GLU A 30 -4.43 4.78 0.47
N ALA A 31 -4.96 4.06 1.46
CA ALA A 31 -6.35 3.62 1.52
C ALA A 31 -7.15 4.60 2.39
N TYR A 32 -8.35 4.98 1.97
CA TYR A 32 -9.19 5.95 2.65
C TYR A 32 -10.67 5.61 2.52
N ALA A 33 -11.47 6.22 3.38
CA ALA A 33 -12.92 6.11 3.35
C ALA A 33 -13.50 6.73 2.06
N ASN A 34 -14.44 6.03 1.42
CA ASN A 34 -15.17 6.56 0.27
C ASN A 34 -16.57 6.97 0.72
N ASP A 35 -16.74 8.23 1.11
CA ASP A 35 -18.01 8.76 1.61
C ASP A 35 -18.95 9.24 0.49
N GLY A 36 -18.51 9.19 -0.77
CA GLY A 36 -19.30 9.56 -1.94
C GLY A 36 -19.63 11.06 -2.04
N ASP A 37 -19.10 11.90 -1.14
CA ASP A 37 -19.29 13.36 -1.18
C ASP A 37 -18.01 14.05 -1.68
N PRO A 38 -17.97 14.51 -2.94
CA PRO A 38 -16.79 15.16 -3.50
C PRO A 38 -16.44 16.51 -2.83
N ASN A 39 -17.30 17.05 -1.96
CA ASN A 39 -17.04 18.29 -1.21
C ASN A 39 -16.63 18.04 0.24
N ASN A 40 -16.62 16.80 0.71
CA ASN A 40 -16.07 16.51 2.01
C ASN A 40 -14.54 16.62 1.91
N ILE A 41 -13.99 17.71 2.43
CA ILE A 41 -12.55 17.86 2.60
C ILE A 41 -12.16 16.82 3.65
N GLN A 42 -11.80 15.63 3.16
CA GLN A 42 -11.48 14.45 3.94
C GLN A 42 -10.48 14.81 5.03
N THR A 43 -10.98 15.04 6.23
CA THR A 43 -10.14 15.24 7.39
C THR A 43 -10.03 13.86 8.03
N GLU A 44 -8.92 13.18 7.68
CA GLU A 44 -8.04 12.49 8.63
C GLU A 44 -8.24 11.00 8.97
N VAL A 45 -8.88 10.17 8.15
CA VAL A 45 -8.71 8.71 8.31
C VAL A 45 -8.30 8.05 6.99
N SER A 46 -6.99 8.02 6.76
CA SER A 46 -6.35 7.21 5.74
C SER A 46 -5.31 6.29 6.39
N LYS A 47 -4.95 5.23 5.67
CA LYS A 47 -3.95 4.27 6.10
C LYS A 47 -2.96 4.02 4.99
N LEU A 48 -1.68 4.11 5.31
CA LEU A 48 -0.61 3.78 4.38
C LEU A 48 -0.37 2.28 4.37
N LEU A 49 -0.25 1.73 3.17
CA LEU A 49 0.00 0.32 2.92
C LEU A 49 1.27 0.18 2.06
N VAL A 50 2.10 -0.79 2.40
CA VAL A 50 3.21 -1.26 1.57
C VAL A 50 2.85 -2.63 1.02
N ARG A 51 2.86 -2.75 -0.30
CA ARG A 51 2.63 -4.01 -1.03
C ARG A 51 3.80 -4.28 -1.96
N GLY A 52 4.31 -5.51 -2.00
CA GLY A 52 5.47 -5.84 -2.84
C GLY A 52 5.74 -7.33 -2.99
N TYR A 53 5.70 -7.82 -4.23
CA TYR A 53 5.74 -9.26 -4.52
C TYR A 53 6.71 -9.58 -5.66
N SER A 54 7.43 -10.70 -5.55
CA SER A 54 8.38 -11.13 -6.59
C SER A 54 7.73 -11.52 -7.90
N ARG A 55 6.47 -12.00 -7.83
CA ARG A 55 5.67 -12.42 -8.98
C ARG A 55 5.13 -11.26 -9.83
N ALA A 56 5.14 -10.04 -9.31
CA ALA A 56 4.57 -8.89 -10.00
C ALA A 56 5.56 -8.35 -11.04
N GLU A 57 5.15 -8.38 -12.31
CA GLU A 57 5.98 -7.89 -13.40
C GLU A 57 5.98 -6.36 -13.42
N TYR A 58 4.87 -5.73 -13.05
CA TYR A 58 4.71 -4.28 -13.01
C TYR A 58 4.24 -3.79 -11.64
N HIS A 59 4.49 -2.50 -11.37
CA HIS A 59 3.94 -1.84 -10.18
C HIS A 59 2.41 -1.75 -10.22
N ALA A 60 1.83 -1.65 -11.42
CA ALA A 60 0.39 -1.63 -11.65
C ALA A 60 -0.27 -2.92 -11.15
N ASP A 61 0.29 -4.09 -11.50
CA ASP A 61 -0.22 -5.39 -11.04
C ASP A 61 -0.36 -5.46 -9.51
N ILE A 62 0.59 -4.86 -8.77
CA ILE A 62 0.57 -4.85 -7.30
C ILE A 62 -0.54 -3.94 -6.77
N TYR A 63 -0.67 -2.74 -7.37
CA TYR A 63 -1.66 -1.77 -6.94
C TYR A 63 -3.08 -2.24 -7.27
N GLU A 64 -3.34 -2.68 -8.51
CA GLU A 64 -4.63 -3.18 -8.96
C GLU A 64 -5.07 -4.38 -8.11
N GLU A 65 -4.16 -5.31 -7.83
CA GLU A 65 -4.48 -6.46 -6.99
C GLU A 65 -4.87 -6.06 -5.55
N CYS A 66 -4.14 -5.14 -4.93
CA CYS A 66 -4.47 -4.64 -3.59
C CYS A 66 -5.81 -3.88 -3.60
N GLU A 67 -5.98 -3.00 -4.59
CA GLU A 67 -7.19 -2.19 -4.75
C GLU A 67 -8.44 -3.07 -4.92
N GLU A 68 -8.39 -4.07 -5.78
CA GLU A 68 -9.53 -4.94 -6.07
C GLU A 68 -9.83 -5.92 -4.92
N LYS A 69 -8.80 -6.56 -4.36
CA LYS A 69 -8.99 -7.65 -3.39
C LYS A 69 -9.18 -7.18 -1.96
N GLU A 70 -8.49 -6.11 -1.56
CA GLU A 70 -8.45 -5.68 -0.17
C GLU A 70 -9.28 -4.43 0.09
N ILE A 71 -9.42 -3.54 -0.89
CA ILE A 71 -9.91 -2.16 -0.66
C ILE A 71 -11.34 -1.98 -1.18
N ARG A 72 -11.55 -2.06 -2.49
CA ARG A 72 -12.85 -1.78 -3.13
C ARG A 72 -13.95 -2.73 -2.65
N GLY A 73 -13.63 -4.00 -2.38
CA GLY A 73 -14.56 -4.98 -1.82
C GLY A 73 -15.12 -4.59 -0.45
N GLN A 74 -14.43 -3.71 0.29
CA GLN A 74 -14.87 -3.19 1.58
C GLN A 74 -15.64 -1.86 1.47
N GLY A 75 -15.78 -1.29 0.27
CA GLY A 75 -16.33 0.05 0.05
C GLY A 75 -15.38 1.15 0.53
N LEU A 76 -14.08 0.88 0.48
CA LEU A 76 -13.01 1.87 0.65
C LEU A 76 -12.51 2.28 -0.74
N ASP A 77 -11.67 3.31 -0.79
CA ASP A 77 -10.99 3.75 -2.00
C ASP A 77 -9.49 3.91 -1.72
N ALA A 78 -8.68 3.99 -2.78
CA ALA A 78 -7.24 4.10 -2.62
C ALA A 78 -6.54 4.80 -3.78
N GLN A 79 -5.41 5.42 -3.47
CA GLN A 79 -4.50 5.99 -4.45
C GLN A 79 -3.09 5.39 -4.32
N CYS A 80 -2.44 5.15 -5.47
CA CYS A 80 -1.02 4.80 -5.49
C CYS A 80 -0.18 6.07 -5.33
N LEU A 81 0.60 6.15 -4.25
CA LEU A 81 1.51 7.26 -3.94
C LEU A 81 2.90 7.11 -4.58
N GLY A 82 3.04 6.18 -5.53
CA GLY A 82 4.28 5.84 -6.20
C GLY A 82 4.80 4.46 -5.85
N GLY A 83 5.99 4.12 -6.38
CA GLY A 83 6.63 2.85 -6.08
C GLY A 83 8.14 2.87 -6.16
N GLY A 84 8.71 1.67 -6.12
CA GLY A 84 10.15 1.43 -6.22
C GLY A 84 10.46 -0.06 -6.17
N ARG A 85 11.60 -0.41 -5.56
CA ARG A 85 12.05 -1.78 -5.34
C ARG A 85 12.49 -1.95 -3.89
N ILE A 86 12.32 -3.16 -3.40
CA ILE A 86 12.81 -3.61 -2.10
C ILE A 86 13.86 -4.69 -2.34
N ILE A 87 14.98 -4.62 -1.64
CA ILE A 87 15.85 -5.77 -1.36
C ILE A 87 15.55 -6.18 0.08
N HIS A 88 15.09 -7.41 0.28
CA HIS A 88 14.78 -7.96 1.60
C HIS A 88 15.64 -9.20 1.83
N THR A 89 16.60 -9.11 2.75
CA THR A 89 17.52 -10.20 3.10
C THR A 89 17.46 -10.43 4.62
N PRO A 90 16.45 -11.18 5.12
CA PRO A 90 16.24 -11.36 6.56
C PRO A 90 17.44 -11.98 7.28
N LYS A 91 18.17 -12.89 6.63
CA LYS A 91 19.37 -13.54 7.17
C LYS A 91 20.45 -12.53 7.58
N ASP A 92 20.58 -11.45 6.81
CA ASP A 92 21.55 -10.39 7.03
C ASP A 92 20.95 -9.20 7.79
N LYS A 93 19.70 -9.31 8.26
CA LYS A 93 18.90 -8.22 8.85
C LYS A 93 18.91 -6.96 7.98
N TYR A 94 18.86 -7.17 6.66
CA TYR A 94 19.02 -6.11 5.68
C TYR A 94 17.74 -5.91 4.88
N LEU A 95 17.22 -4.69 4.90
CA LEU A 95 16.14 -4.25 4.03
C LEU A 95 16.50 -2.90 3.42
N LYS A 96 16.36 -2.78 2.10
CA LYS A 96 16.61 -1.53 1.38
C LYS A 96 15.48 -1.21 0.41
N VAL A 97 14.91 -0.02 0.55
CA VAL A 97 13.93 0.57 -0.36
C VAL A 97 14.63 1.56 -1.29
N TYR A 98 14.40 1.47 -2.61
CA TYR A 98 15.07 2.33 -3.61
C TYR A 98 14.33 2.35 -4.96
N GLY A 99 14.79 3.17 -5.90
CA GLY A 99 14.28 3.19 -7.28
C GLY A 99 12.99 3.99 -7.45
N TYR A 100 12.19 3.66 -8.45
CA TYR A 100 10.92 4.33 -8.75
C TYR A 100 9.97 3.39 -9.53
N SER A 101 8.69 3.73 -9.60
CA SER A 101 7.71 3.15 -10.52
C SER A 101 7.66 3.92 -11.83
N VAL A 102 7.64 3.23 -12.97
CA VAL A 102 7.47 3.90 -14.28
C VAL A 102 6.07 4.48 -14.41
N ALA A 103 5.04 3.78 -13.90
CA ALA A 103 3.66 4.21 -14.00
C ALA A 103 3.28 5.29 -12.97
N TYR A 104 3.86 5.22 -11.76
CA TYR A 104 3.41 6.01 -10.61
C TYR A 104 4.50 6.94 -10.04
N GLY A 105 5.68 6.97 -10.65
CA GLY A 105 6.81 7.74 -10.15
C GLY A 105 7.41 7.17 -8.87
N LYS A 106 8.23 8.00 -8.20
CA LYS A 106 8.96 7.62 -7.00
C LYS A 106 8.11 7.84 -5.75
N ALA A 107 7.88 6.77 -4.99
CA ALA A 107 7.26 6.88 -3.67
C ALA A 107 8.17 7.59 -2.65
N ASP A 108 7.57 8.12 -1.59
CA ASP A 108 8.30 8.48 -0.38
C ASP A 108 8.81 7.21 0.32
N HIS A 109 10.07 6.86 0.05
CA HIS A 109 10.69 5.66 0.61
C HIS A 109 10.86 5.73 2.12
N SER A 110 10.94 6.92 2.72
CA SER A 110 11.08 7.06 4.17
C SER A 110 9.81 6.54 4.86
N LYS A 111 8.63 6.93 4.38
CA LYS A 111 7.34 6.40 4.87
C LYS A 111 7.23 4.89 4.69
N ALA A 112 7.68 4.37 3.54
CA ALA A 112 7.68 2.93 3.33
C ALA A 112 8.61 2.20 4.32
N VAL A 113 9.79 2.75 4.62
CA VAL A 113 10.72 2.18 5.60
C VAL A 113 10.13 2.24 7.01
N GLU A 114 9.47 3.33 7.41
CA GLU A 114 8.81 3.46 8.72
C GLU A 114 7.77 2.36 8.96
N LEU A 115 7.03 1.95 7.93
CA LEU A 115 6.04 0.88 8.02
C LEU A 115 6.69 -0.52 8.10
N LEU A 116 7.92 -0.69 7.60
CA LEU A 116 8.62 -1.97 7.48
C LEU A 116 9.49 -2.33 8.70
N GLN A 117 9.52 -1.48 9.74
CA GLN A 117 10.36 -1.65 10.94
C GLN A 117 9.71 -2.46 12.05
#